data_AF-A0A6B3IGK5-F1
#
_entry.id   AF-A0A6B3IGK5-F1
#
_cell.length_a   1.000
_cell.length_b   1.000
_cell.length_c   1.000
_cell.angle_alpha   90.00
_cell.angle_beta   90.00
_cell.angle_gamma   90.00
#
_symmetry.space_group_name_H-M   'P 1'
#
loop_
_entity.id
_entity.type
_entity.pdbx_description
1 polymer ?
#
loop_
_entity_poly.entity_id
_entity_poly.type
_entity_poly.pdbx_seq_one_letter_code
_entity_poly.pdbx_strand_id
1 'polypeptide(L)' 'TVTLESEALLGEWYRTYGGELTRLAVAHAVPVGGFTGWRQAMPVTQWSVRKSPSPSPSPSPSPSAAPSPAPVPSPGDRT' A
#
# COMPACT_ATOMS: atom_id res chain seq x y z
N THR A 1 4.25 20.26 18.23
CA THR A 1 5.14 21.12 17.41
C THR A 1 5.76 20.28 16.33
N VAL A 2 5.76 20.78 15.09
CA VAL A 2 6.51 20.19 13.98
C VAL A 2 7.96 20.68 14.10
N THR A 3 8.92 19.77 13.97
CA THR A 3 10.35 20.11 14.02
C THR A 3 10.94 20.07 12.61
N LEU A 4 12.04 20.80 12.40
CA LEU A 4 12.77 20.80 11.13
C LEU A 4 13.24 19.38 10.75
N GLU A 5 13.65 18.57 11.73
CA GLU A 5 14.07 17.19 11.54
C GLU A 5 12.91 16.32 11.05
N SER A 6 11.72 16.50 11.62
CA SER A 6 10.52 15.77 11.21
C SER A 6 10.09 16.13 9.78
N GLU A 7 10.25 17.39 9.37
CA GLU A 7 10.00 17.82 7.99
C GLU A 7 11.06 17.31 7.01
N ALA A 8 12.34 17.31 7.42
CA ALA A 8 13.43 16.78 6.62
C ALA A 8 13.23 15.28 6.33
N LEU A 9 12.82 14.51 7.35
CA LEU A 9 12.50 13.10 7.21
C LEU A 9 11.35 12.88 6.21
N LEU A 10 10.26 13.66 6.30
CA LEU A 10 9.17 13.61 5.33
C LEU A 10 9.65 13.89 3.90
N GLY A 11 10.54 14.89 3.71
CA GLY A 11 11.12 15.21 2.42
C GLY A 11 12.00 14.09 1.84
N GLU A 12 12.81 13.44 2.68
CA GLU A 12 13.63 12.29 2.29
C GLU A 12 12.80 11.10 1.81
N TRP A 13 11.76 10.75 2.57
CA TRP A 13 10.87 9.65 2.23
C TRP A 13 10.04 9.94 0.98
N TYR A 14 9.56 11.18 0.82
CA TYR A 14 8.90 11.63 -0.40
C TYR A 14 9.82 11.51 -1.62
N ARG A 15 11.10 11.91 -1.52
CA ARG A 15 12.07 11.71 -2.62
C ARG A 15 12.31 10.23 -2.94
N THR A 16 12.30 9.37 -1.93
CA THR A 16 12.62 7.94 -2.07
C THR A 16 11.45 7.15 -2.65
N TYR A 17 10.23 7.38 -2.17
CA TYR A 17 9.06 6.57 -2.52
C TYR A 17 8.03 7.32 -3.38
N GLY A 18 8.24 8.60 -3.67
CA GLY A 18 7.30 9.43 -4.41
C GLY A 18 5.99 9.65 -3.65
N GLY A 19 4.88 9.62 -4.38
CA GLY A 19 3.54 9.86 -3.83
C GLY A 19 3.15 11.33 -3.89
N GLU A 20 2.34 11.78 -2.93
CA GLU A 20 1.82 13.15 -2.85
C GLU A 20 2.17 13.75 -1.49
N LEU A 21 2.75 14.94 -1.50
CA LEU A 21 3.08 15.69 -0.30
C LEU A 21 2.26 16.98 -0.28
N THR A 22 1.40 17.13 0.74
CA THR A 22 0.44 18.23 0.84
C THR A 22 0.58 18.91 2.20
N ARG A 23 0.66 20.25 2.20
CA ARG A 23 0.67 21.06 3.43
C ARG A 23 -0.69 21.75 3.61
N LEU A 24 -1.34 21.48 4.73
CA LEU A 24 -2.67 21.97 5.07
C LEU A 24 -2.55 23.06 6.14
N ALA A 25 -3.08 24.24 5.84
CA ALA A 25 -3.24 25.33 6.80
C ALA A 25 -4.72 25.60 6.98
N VAL A 26 -5.22 25.47 8.21
CA VAL A 26 -6.63 25.67 8.54
C VAL A 26 -6.74 26.83 9.52
N ALA A 27 -7.79 27.64 9.36
CA ALA A 27 -8.14 28.67 10.32
C ALA A 27 -9.58 28.48 10.78
N HIS A 28 -9.83 28.80 12.04
CA HIS A 28 -11.17 28.77 12.62
C HIS A 28 -11.62 30.18 12.92
N ALA A 29 -12.89 30.46 12.63
CA ALA A 29 -13.53 31.70 13.02
C ALA A 29 -13.59 31.79 14.55
N VAL A 30 -13.19 32.93 15.10
CA VAL A 30 -13.19 33.21 16.54
C VAL A 30 -13.70 34.63 16.81
N PRO A 31 -14.42 34.87 17.92
CA PRO A 31 -14.83 36.22 18.28
C PRO A 31 -13.62 37.09 18.66
N VAL A 32 -13.63 38.34 18.21
CA VAL A 32 -12.64 39.37 18.52
C VAL A 32 -13.38 40.66 18.82
N GLY A 33 -13.69 40.90 20.10
CA GLY A 33 -14.59 41.99 20.50
C GLY A 33 -15.98 41.80 19.87
N GLY A 34 -16.46 42.81 19.13
CA GLY A 34 -17.74 42.76 18.40
C GLY A 34 -17.67 42.15 16.99
N PHE A 35 -16.52 41.65 16.56
CA PHE A 35 -16.30 41.11 15.22
C PHE A 35 -15.89 39.63 15.26
N THR A 36 -15.83 39.00 14.09
CA THR A 36 -15.27 37.65 13.92
C THR A 36 -13.95 37.74 13.18
N GLY A 37 -12.89 37.23 13.80
CA GLY A 37 -11.57 37.07 13.20
C GLY A 37 -11.26 35.61 12.89
N TRP A 38 -10.13 35.38 12.23
CA TRP A 38 -9.63 34.04 11.94
C TRP A 38 -8.44 33.72 12.83
N ARG A 39 -8.51 32.62 13.59
CA ARG A 39 -7.38 32.06 14.32
C ARG A 39 -6.79 30.90 13.53
N GLN A 40 -5.56 31.07 13.05
CA GLN A 40 -4.84 30.02 12.35
C GLN A 40 -4.41 28.91 13.31
N ALA A 41 -4.58 27.66 12.87
CA ALA A 41 -3.97 26.49 13.49
C ALA A 41 -2.54 26.31 12.96
N MET A 42 -1.73 25.54 13.69
CA MET A 42 -0.43 25.12 13.19
C MET A 42 -0.60 24.28 11.91
N PRO A 43 0.13 24.58 10.82
CA PRO A 43 0.04 23.81 9.59
C PRO A 43 0.43 22.34 9.80
N VAL A 44 -0.22 21.45 9.06
CA VAL A 44 0.07 20.00 9.06
C VAL A 44 0.57 19.59 7.67
N THR A 45 1.70 18.90 7.63
CA THR A 45 2.21 18.27 6.40
C THR A 45 1.77 16.81 6.36
N GLN A 46 1.06 16.43 5.31
CA GLN A 46 0.61 15.07 5.05
C GLN A 46 1.36 14.51 3.84
N TRP A 47 1.86 13.28 3.99
CA TRP A 47 2.43 12.51 2.88
C TRP A 47 1.60 11.25 2.64
N SER A 48 1.22 11.02 1.38
CA SER A 48 0.44 9.86 0.95
C SER A 48 1.20 9.10 -0.12
N VAL A 49 1.41 7.80 0.10
CA VAL A 49 2.12 6.92 -0.82
C VAL A 49 1.45 5.56 -0.86
N ARG A 50 1.45 4.92 -2.04
CA ARG A 50 0.99 3.54 -2.18
C ARG A 50 2.19 2.60 -2.20
N LYS A 51 2.17 1.61 -1.32
CA LYS A 51 3.10 0.48 -1.39
C LYS A 51 2.77 -0.35 -2.64
N SER A 52 3.78 -0.75 -3.40
CA SER A 52 3.57 -1.70 -4.49
C SER A 52 2.99 -3.01 -3.93
N PRO A 53 2.01 -3.63 -4.62
CA PRO A 53 1.56 -4.95 -4.21
C PRO A 53 2.76 -5.89 -4.25
N SER A 54 2.98 -6.62 -3.15
CA SER A 54 3.96 -7.71 -3.16
C SER A 54 3.59 -8.67 -4.29
N PRO A 55 4.56 -9.19 -5.06
CA PRO A 55 4.25 -10.21 -6.06
C PRO A 55 3.49 -11.34 -5.36
N SER A 56 2.28 -11.64 -5.85
CA SER A 56 1.52 -12.79 -5.37
C SER A 56 2.41 -14.01 -5.44
N PRO A 57 2.47 -14.88 -4.41
CA PRO A 57 3.20 -16.13 -4.53
C PRO A 57 2.66 -16.86 -5.76
N SER A 58 3.54 -17.18 -6.73
CA SER A 58 3.16 -17.91 -7.92
C SER A 58 2.33 -19.14 -7.52
N PRO A 59 1.22 -19.44 -8.20
CA PRO A 59 0.47 -20.65 -7.90
C PRO A 59 1.42 -21.84 -8.05
N SER A 60 1.58 -22.64 -6.99
CA SER A 60 2.34 -23.89 -7.05
C SER A 60 1.92 -24.67 -8.29
N PRO A 61 2.86 -25.24 -9.07
CA PRO A 61 2.49 -26.05 -10.21
C PRO A 61 1.58 -27.18 -9.73
N SER A 62 0.36 -27.25 -10.26
CA SER A 62 -0.54 -28.38 -10.03
C SER A 62 0.22 -29.67 -10.32
N PRO A 63 0.13 -30.72 -9.48
CA PRO A 63 0.79 -31.98 -9.76
C PRO A 63 0.24 -32.52 -11.09
N SER A 64 1.10 -32.51 -12.10
CA SER A 64 0.85 -33.07 -13.43
C SER A 64 0.26 -34.46 -13.25
N ALA A 65 -0.91 -34.70 -13.86
CA ALA A 65 -1.62 -35.97 -13.81
C ALA A 65 -0.66 -37.13 -14.07
N ALA A 66 -0.60 -38.08 -13.13
CA ALA A 66 0.16 -39.31 -13.28
C ALA A 66 -0.32 -40.05 -14.55
N PRO A 67 0.59 -40.66 -15.34
CA PRO A 67 0.17 -41.46 -16.48
C PRO A 67 -0.70 -42.62 -15.99
N SER A 68 -1.88 -42.76 -16.59
CA SER A 68 -2.79 -43.90 -16.34
C SER A 68 -2.01 -45.23 -16.51
N PRO A 69 -2.14 -46.19 -15.58
CA PRO A 69 -1.48 -47.48 -15.74
C PRO A 69 -2.06 -48.24 -16.94
N ALA A 70 -1.17 -48.81 -17.76
CA ALA A 70 -1.53 -49.63 -18.92
C ALA A 70 -2.40 -50.84 -18.53
N PRO A 71 -3.32 -51.31 -19.41
CA PRO A 71 -4.16 -52.46 -19.11
C PRO A 71 -3.33 -53.75 -19.01
N VAL A 72 -3.55 -54.50 -17.92
CA VAL A 72 -3.03 -55.87 -17.73
C VAL A 72 -3.59 -56.80 -18.82
N PRO A 73 -2.77 -57.60 -19.52
CA PRO A 73 -3.28 -58.61 -20.44
C PRO A 73 -3.91 -59.78 -19.66
N SER A 74 -5.12 -60.17 -20.05
CA SER A 74 -5.84 -61.33 -19.49
C SER A 74 -5.24 -62.66 -19.97
N PRO A 75 -5.11 -63.69 -19.12
CA PRO A 75 -4.59 -64.99 -19.51
C PRO A 75 -5.73 -65.85 -20.05
N GLY A 76 -5.72 -66.14 -21.36
CA GLY A 76 -6.72 -67.03 -21.92
C GLY A 76 -6.68 -67.12 -23.43
N ASP A 77 -5.65 -67.75 -23.98
CA ASP A 77 -5.87 -68.58 -25.16
C ASP A 77 -4.92 -69.77 -25.13
N ARG A 78 -5.48 -70.94 -24.79
CA ARG A 78 -4.80 -72.22 -24.77
C ARG A 78 -5.75 -73.21 -25.42
N THR A 79 -5.79 -73.19 -26.75
CA THR A 79 -6.09 -74.36 -27.60
C THR A 79 -5.66 -74.11 -29.03
#